data_AF-A0A2D6LUK8-F1
#
_entry.id   AF-A0A2D6LUK8-F1
#
_cell.length_a   1.000
_cell.length_b   1.000
_cell.length_c   1.000
_cell.angle_alpha   90.00
_cell.angle_beta   90.00
_cell.angle_gamma   90.00
#
_symmetry.space_group_name_H-M   'P 1'
#
loop_
_entity.id
_entity.type
_entity.pdbx_description
1 polymer ?
#
loop_
_entity_poly.entity_id
_entity_poly.type
_entity_poly.pdbx_seq_one_letter_code
_entity_poly.pdbx_strand_id
1 'polypeptide(L)' 'MEEHKLSLTQKTKRFFVEMRRVWKITKKPSKQEFKAIVKVTSIGIAIIGLLGFLLQTIWFMIKNV' A
#
# COMPACT_ATOMS: atom_id res chain seq x y z
N MET A 1 6.70 43.48 14.21
CA MET A 1 6.40 42.36 13.29
C MET A 1 7.32 41.22 13.71
N GLU A 2 6.93 40.49 14.75
CA GLU A 2 7.81 39.50 15.36
C GLU A 2 7.84 38.22 14.51
N GLU A 3 9.02 37.91 13.98
CA GLU A 3 9.30 36.62 13.35
C GLU A 3 9.20 35.50 14.40
N HIS A 4 8.01 34.95 14.56
CA HIS A 4 7.81 33.73 15.32
C HIS A 4 8.43 32.56 14.52
N LYS A 5 9.74 32.34 14.67
CA LYS A 5 10.45 31.17 14.15
C LYS A 5 9.76 29.92 14.69
N LEU A 6 8.87 29.35 13.87
CA LEU A 6 8.12 28.15 14.19
C LEU A 6 9.11 27.05 14.56
N SER A 7 9.16 26.71 15.84
CA SER A 7 9.92 25.57 16.34
C SER A 7 9.53 24.31 15.57
N LEU A 8 10.50 23.47 15.23
CA LEU A 8 10.32 22.21 14.50
C LEU A 8 9.21 21.33 15.11
N THR A 9 9.03 21.41 16.43
CA THR A 9 7.98 20.68 17.17
C THR A 9 6.56 21.22 16.89
N GLN A 10 6.40 22.52 16.63
CA GLN A 10 5.12 23.07 16.22
C GLN A 10 4.77 22.71 14.78
N LYS A 11 5.78 22.61 13.91
CA LYS A 11 5.60 22.23 12.50
C LYS A 11 5.08 20.79 12.39
N THR A 12 5.70 19.83 13.08
CA THR A 12 5.25 18.42 13.10
C THR A 12 3.87 18.24 13.73
N LYS A 13 3.56 18.99 14.80
CA LYS A 13 2.22 19.00 15.40
C LYS A 13 1.15 19.47 14.43
N ARG A 14 1.41 20.50 13.63
CA ARG A 14 0.49 20.97 12.58
C ARG A 14 0.31 19.92 11.48
N PHE A 15 1.40 19.33 11.00
CA PHE A 15 1.33 18.25 10.00
C PHE A 15 0.49 17.06 10.47
N PHE A 16 0.65 16.61 11.72
CA PHE A 16 -0.15 15.50 12.24
C PHE A 16 -1.65 15.84 12.31
N VAL A 17 -2.00 17.09 12.66
CA VAL A 17 -3.39 17.56 12.65
C VAL A 17 -3.96 17.60 11.25
N GLU A 18 -3.19 18.04 10.25
CA GLU A 18 -3.57 18.04 8.85
C GLU A 18 -3.78 16.61 8.31
N MET A 19 -2.85 15.68 8.58
CA MET A 19 -2.99 14.26 8.24
C MET A 19 -4.26 13.65 8.83
N ARG A 20 -4.59 13.99 10.08
CA ARG A 20 -5.82 13.53 10.74
C ARG A 20 -7.08 14.07 10.07
N ARG A 21 -7.05 15.30 9.53
CA ARG A 21 -8.18 15.85 8.76
C ARG A 21 -8.35 15.10 7.45
N VAL A 22 -7.26 14.86 6.71
CA VAL A 22 -7.29 14.09 5.46
C VAL A 22 -7.87 12.69 5.70
N TRP A 23 -7.42 12.00 6.74
CA TRP A 23 -7.92 10.65 7.07
C TRP A 23 -9.41 10.60 7.40
N LYS A 24 -9.97 11.69 7.95
CA LYS A 24 -11.42 11.81 8.19
C LYS A 24 -12.22 12.07 6.91
N ILE A 25 -11.63 12.71 5.91
CA ILE A 25 -12.28 13.05 4.64
C ILE A 25 -12.28 11.86 3.67
N THR A 26 -11.31 10.94 3.78
CA THR A 26 -11.26 9.75 2.92
C THR A 26 -12.46 8.83 3.16
N LYS A 27 -13.12 8.40 2.06
CA LYS A 27 -14.23 7.44 2.11
C LYS A 27 -13.71 6.05 2.49
N LYS A 28 -14.22 5.49 3.59
CA LYS A 28 -13.97 4.08 3.95
C LYS A 28 -14.67 3.17 2.92
N PRO A 29 -13.98 2.17 2.35
CA PRO A 29 -14.58 1.31 1.33
C PRO A 29 -15.76 0.52 1.91
N SER A 30 -16.79 0.35 1.08
CA SER A 30 -17.91 -0.55 1.40
C SER A 30 -17.44 -2.01 1.34
N LYS A 31 -18.11 -2.90 2.08
CA LYS A 31 -17.81 -4.35 2.06
C LYS A 31 -17.91 -4.95 0.64
N GLN A 32 -18.75 -4.38 -0.22
CA GLN A 32 -18.89 -4.82 -1.61
C GLN A 32 -17.68 -4.41 -2.47
N GLU A 33 -17.30 -3.13 -2.41
CA GLU A 33 -16.12 -2.58 -3.11
C GLU A 33 -14.85 -3.32 -2.68
N PHE A 34 -14.68 -3.56 -1.39
CA PHE A 34 -13.54 -4.31 -0.85
C PHE A 34 -13.49 -5.74 -1.41
N LYS A 35 -14.61 -6.46 -1.41
CA LYS A 35 -14.67 -7.83 -1.96
C LYS A 35 -14.38 -7.86 -3.45
N ALA A 36 -14.85 -6.88 -4.21
CA ALA A 36 -14.58 -6.79 -5.65
C ALA A 36 -13.09 -6.61 -5.93
N ILE A 37 -12.45 -5.66 -5.22
CA ILE A 37 -11.00 -5.42 -5.33
C ILE A 37 -10.21 -6.67 -4.96
N VAL A 38 -10.50 -7.28 -3.81
CA VAL A 38 -9.80 -8.48 -3.33
C VAL A 38 -9.90 -9.62 -4.34
N LYS A 39 -11.09 -9.86 -4.91
CA LYS A 39 -11.27 -10.92 -5.93
C LYS A 39 -10.36 -10.68 -7.14
N VAL A 40 -10.40 -9.49 -7.73
CA VAL A 40 -9.61 -9.17 -8.92
C VAL A 40 -8.11 -9.21 -8.63
N THR A 41 -7.68 -8.60 -7.52
CA THR A 41 -6.26 -8.59 -7.11
C THR A 41 -5.77 -10.01 -6.81
N SER A 42 -6.57 -10.85 -6.15
CA SER A 42 -6.19 -12.24 -5.85
C SER A 42 -5.96 -13.07 -7.10
N ILE A 43 -6.77 -12.86 -8.14
CA ILE A 43 -6.60 -13.55 -9.44
C ILE A 43 -5.29 -13.10 -10.10
N GLY A 44 -5.00 -11.79 -10.10
CA GLY A 44 -3.74 -11.27 -10.64
C GLY A 44 -2.51 -11.82 -9.92
N ILE A 45 -2.53 -11.84 -8.58
CA ILE A 45 -1.44 -12.40 -7.77
C ILE A 45 -1.27 -13.90 -8.05
N ALA A 46 -2.37 -14.66 -8.17
CA ALA A 46 -2.30 -16.09 -8.46
C ALA A 46 -1.64 -16.37 -9.81
N ILE A 47 -1.97 -15.60 -10.85
CA ILE A 47 -1.37 -15.75 -12.19
C ILE A 47 0.14 -15.45 -12.13
N ILE A 48 0.53 -14.32 -11.54
CA ILE A 48 1.95 -13.92 -11.44
C ILE A 48 2.73 -14.93 -10.59
N GLY A 49 2.14 -15.39 -9.47
CA GLY A 49 2.74 -16.39 -8.59
C GLY A 49 2.95 -17.73 -9.30
N LEU A 50 1.98 -18.20 -10.10
CA LEU A 50 2.13 -19.42 -10.90
C LEU A 50 3.20 -19.27 -11.98
N LEU A 51 3.26 -18.12 -12.67
CA LEU A 51 4.31 -17.87 -13.66
C LEU A 51 5.70 -17.88 -13.04
N GLY A 52 5.88 -17.20 -11.90
CA GLY A 52 7.14 -17.22 -11.15
C GLY A 52 7.49 -18.61 -10.64
N PHE A 53 6.49 -19.37 -10.16
CA PHE A 53 6.68 -20.74 -9.69
C PHE A 53 7.12 -21.69 -10.81
N LEU A 54 6.52 -21.58 -12.00
CA LEU A 54 6.90 -22.39 -13.17
C LEU A 54 8.33 -22.07 -13.61
N LEU A 55 8.70 -20.79 -13.69
CA LEU A 55 10.07 -20.39 -14.02
C LEU A 55 11.09 -20.93 -13.00
N GLN A 56 10.79 -20.80 -11.71
CA GLN A 56 11.65 -21.32 -10.64
C GLN A 56 11.76 -22.84 -10.70
N THR A 57 10.68 -23.54 -10.98
CA THR A 57 10.65 -25.01 -11.08
C THR A 57 11.52 -25.49 -12.23
N ILE A 58 11.41 -24.85 -13.40
CA ILE A 58 12.24 -25.18 -14.58
C ILE A 58 13.71 -24.89 -14.30
N TRP A 59 14.02 -23.72 -13.72
CA TRP A 59 15.39 -23.33 -13.38
C TRP A 59 16.02 -24.30 -12.37
N PHE A 60 15.26 -24.67 -11.34
CA PHE A 60 15.70 -25.64 -10.34
C PHE A 60 15.99 -27.00 -10.96
N MET A 61 15.12 -27.47 -11.87
CA MET A 61 15.31 -28.74 -12.58
C MET A 61 16.57 -28.73 -13.44
N ILE A 62 16.86 -27.64 -14.16
CA ILE A 62 18.07 -27.51 -14.98
C ILE A 62 19.33 -27.46 -14.12
N LYS A 63 19.30 -26.76 -12.99
CA LYS A 63 20.47 -26.64 -12.10
C LYS A 63 20.78 -27.93 -11.33
N ASN A 64 19.76 -28.73 -11.05
CA ASN A 64 19.87 -29.95 -10.25
C ASN A 64 20.09 -31.22 -11.10
N VAL A 65 20.25 -31.06 -12.42
CA VAL A 65 20.75 -32.07 -13.36
C VAL A 65 22.20 -31.73 -13.69
#